data_AF-A0A6I9N066-F1
#
_entry.id   AF-A0A6I9N066-F1
#
_cell.length_a   1.000
_cell.length_b   1.000
_cell.length_c   1.000
_cell.angle_alpha   90.00
_cell.angle_beta   90.00
_cell.angle_gamma   90.00
#
_symmetry.space_group_name_H-M   'P 1'
#
loop_
_entity.id
_entity.type
_entity.pdbx_description
1 polymer ?
#
loop_
_entity_poly.entity_id
_entity_poly.type
_entity_poly.pdbx_seq_one_letter_code
_entity_poly.pdbx_strand_id
1 'polypeptide(L)'
;MSRSYNDELQFLDKIGKNTWRIKKGFVPNMQVEGNFYVNEPLEKLMFEELRNACKGGGFGGFLPAMKQIGNVAALPGIVHRSIGLPDVHSGYGFAIGNMAAFDMNDPNSVVSPGGVGFDINCGVRLLRTNLDESDV
;
A
#
# COMPACT_ATOMS: atom_id res chain seq x y z
N MET A 1 -13.80 15.85 -8.98
CA MET A 1 -14.54 15.92 -7.71
C MET A 1 -14.00 14.85 -6.79
N SER A 2 -13.72 15.18 -5.53
CA SER A 2 -13.34 14.19 -4.50
C SER A 2 -14.54 13.28 -4.24
N ARG A 3 -14.35 11.97 -4.30
CA ARG A 3 -15.38 10.98 -3.93
C ARG A 3 -15.64 11.03 -2.42
N SER A 4 -16.87 10.76 -2.00
CA SER A 4 -17.20 10.61 -0.59
C SER A 4 -16.65 9.28 -0.06
N TYR A 5 -16.53 9.14 1.28
CA TYR A 5 -16.10 7.88 1.88
C TYR A 5 -16.98 6.70 1.44
N ASN A 6 -18.30 6.89 1.33
CA ASN A 6 -19.20 5.83 0.91
C ASN A 6 -19.00 5.43 -0.57
N ASP A 7 -18.65 6.39 -1.43
CA ASP A 7 -18.30 6.10 -2.84
C ASP A 7 -16.99 5.31 -2.91
N GLU A 8 -16.02 5.61 -2.04
CA GLU A 8 -14.75 4.88 -1.95
C GLU A 8 -14.96 3.42 -1.53
N LEU A 9 -15.86 3.15 -0.57
CA LEU A 9 -16.16 1.80 -0.11
C LEU A 9 -16.65 0.87 -1.22
N GLN A 10 -17.28 1.40 -2.27
CA GLN A 10 -17.78 0.60 -3.39
C GLN A 10 -16.67 -0.13 -4.15
N PHE A 11 -15.42 0.30 -3.99
CA PHE A 11 -14.24 -0.30 -4.62
C PHE A 11 -13.51 -1.31 -3.72
N LEU A 12 -13.96 -1.49 -2.48
CA LEU A 12 -13.26 -2.31 -1.48
C LEU A 12 -14.06 -3.56 -1.16
N ASP A 13 -13.52 -4.73 -1.50
CA ASP A 13 -14.16 -6.01 -1.23
C ASP A 13 -13.32 -6.84 -0.26
N LYS A 14 -13.94 -7.36 0.81
CA LYS A 14 -13.30 -8.36 1.67
C LYS A 14 -13.35 -9.71 0.97
N ILE A 15 -12.19 -10.25 0.61
CA ILE A 15 -12.07 -11.47 -0.20
C ILE A 15 -11.49 -12.66 0.56
N GLY A 16 -11.13 -12.46 1.83
CA GLY A 16 -10.65 -13.49 2.74
C GLY A 16 -10.67 -13.00 4.18
N LYS A 17 -10.27 -13.87 5.12
CA LYS A 17 -10.25 -13.55 6.55
C LYS A 17 -9.45 -12.27 6.85
N ASN A 18 -8.27 -12.17 6.24
CA ASN A 18 -7.34 -11.07 6.45
C ASN A 18 -7.01 -10.35 5.14
N THR A 19 -7.88 -10.40 4.13
CA THR A 19 -7.53 -9.94 2.78
C THR A 19 -8.64 -9.08 2.21
N TRP A 20 -8.25 -7.89 1.78
CA TRP A 20 -9.10 -6.94 1.08
C TRP A 20 -8.58 -6.71 -0.34
N ARG A 21 -9.51 -6.51 -1.27
CA ARG A 21 -9.26 -6.16 -2.65
C ARG A 21 -9.65 -4.71 -2.88
N ILE A 22 -8.79 -3.99 -3.59
CA ILE A 22 -9.04 -2.67 -4.15
C ILE A 22 -9.32 -2.85 -5.64
N LYS A 23 -10.58 -2.69 -6.03
CA LYS A 23 -11.02 -2.81 -7.43
C LYS A 23 -10.45 -1.71 -8.31
N LYS A 24 -10.25 -2.02 -9.59
CA LYS A 24 -9.93 -1.02 -10.61
C LYS A 24 -10.95 0.12 -10.60
N GLY A 25 -10.47 1.34 -10.85
CA GLY A 25 -11.28 2.56 -10.74
C GLY A 25 -11.29 3.16 -9.33
N PHE A 26 -10.67 2.52 -8.33
CA PHE A 26 -10.41 3.17 -7.04
C PHE A 26 -9.49 4.38 -7.19
N VAL A 27 -8.57 4.32 -8.13
CA VAL A 27 -7.80 5.45 -8.64
C VAL A 27 -7.92 5.41 -10.18
N PRO A 28 -7.91 6.56 -10.87
CA PRO A 28 -7.86 6.58 -12.33
C PRO A 28 -6.68 5.76 -12.89
N ASN A 29 -6.85 5.16 -14.06
CA ASN A 29 -5.80 4.48 -14.82
C ASN A 29 -5.17 3.23 -14.17
N MET A 30 -5.82 2.63 -13.16
CA MET A 30 -5.38 1.36 -12.58
C MET A 30 -5.22 0.26 -13.66
N GLN A 31 -3.99 -0.20 -13.85
CA GLN A 31 -3.60 -1.29 -14.77
C GLN A 31 -3.89 -2.66 -14.15
N VAL A 32 -3.79 -2.78 -12.83
CA VAL A 32 -4.09 -3.98 -12.05
C VAL A 32 -5.00 -3.65 -10.86
N GLU A 33 -5.53 -4.66 -10.18
CA GLU A 33 -6.19 -4.48 -8.87
C GLU A 33 -5.15 -4.27 -7.76
N GLY A 34 -5.57 -3.70 -6.64
CA GLY A 34 -4.79 -3.69 -5.41
C GLY A 34 -5.26 -4.77 -4.43
N ASN A 35 -4.38 -5.23 -3.55
CA ASN A 35 -4.73 -6.02 -2.37
C ASN A 35 -4.07 -5.41 -1.14
N PHE A 36 -4.69 -5.56 0.03
CA PHE A 36 -3.99 -5.37 1.30
C PHE A 36 -4.39 -6.44 2.31
N TYR A 37 -3.46 -6.74 3.23
CA TYR A 37 -3.60 -7.84 4.17
C TYR A 37 -3.67 -7.31 5.59
N VAL A 38 -4.79 -7.45 6.29
CA VAL A 38 -4.96 -6.93 7.65
C VAL A 38 -5.85 -7.84 8.48
N ASN A 39 -5.56 -7.96 9.78
CA ASN A 39 -6.48 -8.54 10.74
C ASN A 39 -7.51 -7.50 11.20
N GLU A 40 -8.46 -7.89 12.06
CA GLU A 40 -9.55 -6.99 12.48
C GLU A 40 -9.07 -5.69 13.18
N PRO A 41 -8.06 -5.71 14.08
CA PRO A 41 -7.50 -4.47 14.63
C PRO A 41 -6.91 -3.53 13.57
N LEU A 42 -6.09 -4.06 12.66
CA LEU A 42 -5.39 -3.26 11.64
C LEU A 42 -6.36 -2.76 10.55
N GLU A 43 -7.41 -3.53 10.26
CA GLU A 43 -8.48 -3.14 9.36
C GLU A 43 -9.09 -1.79 9.78
N LYS A 44 -9.37 -1.62 11.08
CA LYS A 44 -9.96 -0.37 11.60
C LYS A 44 -9.09 0.84 11.29
N LEU A 45 -7.77 0.70 11.42
CA LEU A 45 -6.80 1.78 11.14
C LEU A 45 -6.80 2.16 9.67
N MET A 46 -6.82 1.17 8.77
CA MET A 46 -6.84 1.40 7.33
C MET A 46 -8.10 2.16 6.87
N PHE A 47 -9.28 1.78 7.37
CA PHE A 47 -10.53 2.43 7.00
C PHE A 47 -10.69 3.81 7.66
N GLU A 48 -10.13 4.00 8.86
CA GLU A 48 -10.10 5.31 9.52
C GLU A 48 -9.21 6.30 8.75
N GLU A 49 -8.04 5.86 8.30
CA GLU A 49 -7.13 6.68 7.47
C GLU A 49 -7.84 7.14 6.18
N LEU A 50 -8.51 6.22 5.47
CA LEU A 50 -9.30 6.55 4.28
C LEU A 50 -10.44 7.51 4.61
N ARG A 51 -11.17 7.29 5.70
CA ARG A 51 -12.28 8.16 6.13
C ARG A 51 -11.79 9.57 6.43
N ASN A 52 -10.64 9.71 7.08
CA ASN A 52 -10.04 11.00 7.41
C ASN A 52 -9.61 11.75 6.14
N ALA A 53 -9.02 11.05 5.16
CA ALA A 53 -8.69 11.63 3.86
C ALA A 53 -9.92 12.18 3.11
N CYS A 54 -11.07 11.50 3.20
CA CYS A 54 -12.31 11.96 2.57
C CYS A 54 -12.93 13.21 3.23
N LYS A 55 -12.59 13.52 4.50
CA LYS A 55 -13.09 14.72 5.20
C LYS A 55 -12.37 16.00 4.79
N GLY A 56 -11.11 15.91 4.37
CA GLY A 56 -10.23 17.06 4.14
C GLY A 56 -10.51 17.88 2.87
N GLY A 57 -11.59 17.61 2.13
CA GLY A 57 -11.95 18.35 0.91
C GLY A 57 -10.88 18.29 -0.20
N GLY A 58 -9.89 17.40 -0.08
CA GLY A 58 -8.77 17.27 -1.01
C GLY A 58 -7.63 18.28 -0.83
N PHE A 59 -7.59 19.06 0.27
CA PHE A 59 -6.52 20.04 0.51
C PHE A 59 -5.82 19.79 1.85
N GLY A 60 -4.50 19.54 1.80
CA GLY A 60 -3.68 19.21 2.98
C GLY A 60 -3.80 17.75 3.45
N GLY A 61 -2.83 17.32 4.26
CA GLY A 61 -2.74 15.95 4.79
C GLY A 61 -2.03 14.95 3.87
N PHE A 62 -1.76 13.75 4.39
CA PHE A 62 -1.15 12.66 3.63
C PHE A 62 -2.23 11.88 2.87
N LEU A 63 -1.87 11.39 1.68
CA LEU A 63 -2.72 10.51 0.89
C LEU A 63 -2.77 9.13 1.58
N PRO A 64 -3.96 8.57 1.89
CA PRO A 64 -4.06 7.36 2.68
C PRO A 64 -3.42 6.17 1.95
N ALA A 65 -2.92 5.20 2.70
CA ALA A 65 -2.21 4.04 2.18
C ALA A 65 -3.02 3.30 1.10
N MET A 66 -4.34 3.13 1.30
CA MET A 66 -5.21 2.52 0.29
C MET A 66 -5.15 3.24 -1.07
N LYS A 67 -5.10 4.58 -1.06
CA LYS A 67 -5.00 5.38 -2.30
C LYS A 67 -3.63 5.26 -2.93
N GLN A 68 -2.58 5.19 -2.12
CA GLN A 68 -1.22 4.96 -2.61
C GLN A 68 -1.09 3.58 -3.27
N ILE A 69 -1.65 2.52 -2.67
CA ILE A 69 -1.74 1.19 -3.31
C ILE A 69 -2.43 1.28 -4.68
N GLY A 70 -3.54 2.03 -4.76
CA GLY A 70 -4.27 2.29 -6.01
C GLY A 70 -3.46 3.08 -7.05
N ASN A 71 -2.70 4.10 -6.64
CA ASN A 71 -1.81 4.85 -7.52
C ASN A 71 -0.70 3.96 -8.09
N VAL A 72 -0.10 3.11 -7.24
CA VAL A 72 0.92 2.14 -7.66
C VAL A 72 0.32 1.15 -8.65
N ALA A 73 -0.91 0.70 -8.43
CA ALA A 73 -1.64 -0.15 -9.37
C ALA A 73 -1.92 0.49 -10.73
N ALA A 74 -1.74 1.81 -10.88
CA ALA A 74 -1.89 2.54 -12.14
C ALA A 74 -0.57 2.72 -12.91
N LEU A 75 0.57 2.30 -12.35
CA LEU A 75 1.86 2.48 -12.99
C LEU A 75 2.04 1.54 -14.19
N PRO A 76 2.63 2.02 -15.31
CA PRO A 76 2.90 1.19 -16.48
C PRO A 76 3.79 -0.01 -16.14
N GLY A 77 3.50 -1.16 -16.77
CA GLY A 77 4.28 -2.38 -16.61
C GLY A 77 4.09 -3.13 -15.29
N ILE A 78 3.24 -2.64 -14.36
CA ILE A 78 2.96 -3.37 -13.12
C ILE A 78 2.29 -4.73 -13.42
N VAL A 79 2.75 -5.78 -12.75
CA VAL A 79 2.22 -7.13 -12.94
C VAL A 79 1.37 -7.60 -11.77
N HIS A 80 0.33 -8.39 -12.08
CA HIS A 80 -0.61 -9.00 -11.15
C HIS A 80 -1.41 -8.03 -10.26
N ARG A 81 -0.79 -7.45 -9.22
CA ARG A 81 -1.44 -6.63 -8.19
C ARG A 81 -0.46 -5.66 -7.52
N SER A 82 -0.96 -4.53 -7.05
CA SER A 82 -0.28 -3.71 -6.04
C SER A 82 -0.67 -4.20 -4.64
N ILE A 83 0.31 -4.50 -3.77
CA ILE A 83 0.07 -5.19 -2.51
C ILE A 83 0.47 -4.32 -1.31
N GLY A 84 -0.43 -4.08 -0.37
CA GLY A 84 -0.11 -3.56 0.97
C GLY A 84 0.06 -4.69 1.98
N LEU A 85 1.22 -4.76 2.64
CA LEU A 85 1.51 -5.69 3.73
C LEU A 85 0.78 -5.30 5.03
N PRO A 86 0.76 -6.14 6.08
CA PRO A 86 -0.02 -5.87 7.30
C PRO A 86 0.36 -4.61 8.09
N ASP A 87 1.55 -4.09 7.91
CA ASP A 87 2.06 -2.86 8.51
C ASP A 87 1.93 -1.65 7.58
N VAL A 88 1.17 -1.78 6.48
CA VAL A 88 1.05 -0.73 5.46
C VAL A 88 0.50 0.58 6.03
N HIS A 89 1.14 1.69 5.67
CA HIS A 89 0.72 3.04 6.06
C HIS A 89 1.20 4.08 5.04
N SER A 90 0.63 5.29 5.12
CA SER A 90 0.98 6.40 4.23
C SER A 90 2.50 6.62 4.11
N GLY A 91 3.01 6.59 2.88
CA GLY A 91 4.41 6.86 2.52
C GLY A 91 4.54 8.01 1.51
N TYR A 92 5.60 7.96 0.69
CA TYR A 92 5.89 8.97 -0.34
C TYR A 92 5.67 8.39 -1.75
N GLY A 93 4.50 8.64 -2.32
CA GLY A 93 4.07 8.06 -3.60
C GLY A 93 3.58 6.62 -3.45
N PHE A 94 4.48 5.72 -3.02
CA PHE A 94 4.13 4.38 -2.54
C PHE A 94 3.84 4.43 -1.04
N ALA A 95 2.96 3.55 -0.56
CA ALA A 95 2.81 3.33 0.86
C ALA A 95 4.02 2.56 1.41
N ILE A 96 4.40 2.83 2.66
CA ILE A 96 5.36 1.96 3.36
C ILE A 96 4.68 0.60 3.54
N GLY A 97 5.42 -0.50 3.31
CA GLY A 97 4.83 -1.84 3.26
C GLY A 97 4.11 -2.15 1.93
N ASN A 98 4.20 -1.30 0.90
CA ASN A 98 3.66 -1.58 -0.42
C ASN A 98 4.67 -2.36 -1.28
N MET A 99 4.28 -3.55 -1.74
CA MET A 99 4.99 -4.34 -2.74
C MET A 99 4.35 -4.17 -4.12
N ALA A 100 5.18 -3.98 -5.14
CA ALA A 100 4.78 -4.03 -6.55
C ALA A 100 5.91 -4.65 -7.38
N ALA A 101 5.53 -5.42 -8.40
CA ALA A 101 6.46 -5.99 -9.37
C ALA A 101 6.14 -5.42 -10.76
N PHE A 102 7.18 -5.24 -11.58
CA PHE A 102 7.08 -4.66 -12.92
C PHE A 102 7.75 -5.58 -13.94
N ASP A 103 7.18 -5.71 -15.14
CA ASP A 103 7.73 -6.55 -16.20
C ASP A 103 8.94 -5.90 -16.86
N MET A 104 10.13 -6.49 -16.68
CA MET A 104 11.37 -5.98 -17.27
C MET A 104 11.41 -6.06 -18.81
N ASN A 105 10.51 -6.82 -19.44
CA ASN A 105 10.41 -6.90 -20.90
C ASN A 105 9.48 -5.84 -21.50
N ASP A 106 8.63 -5.18 -20.69
CA ASP A 106 7.78 -4.08 -21.17
C ASP A 106 8.63 -2.78 -21.20
N PRO A 107 8.86 -2.18 -22.38
CA PRO A 107 9.64 -0.95 -22.50
C PRO A 107 8.98 0.26 -21.81
N ASN A 108 7.70 0.17 -21.44
CA ASN A 108 7.01 1.21 -20.68
C ASN A 108 7.14 1.03 -19.16
N SER A 109 7.67 -0.10 -18.68
CA SER A 109 7.87 -0.34 -17.25
C SER A 109 8.71 0.74 -16.59
N VAL A 110 8.38 1.01 -15.33
CA VAL A 110 8.99 2.12 -14.58
C VAL A 110 9.78 1.61 -13.38
N VAL A 111 10.79 2.40 -13.00
CA VAL A 111 11.42 2.34 -11.68
C VAL A 111 11.09 3.64 -10.96
N SER A 112 10.49 3.55 -9.79
CA SER A 112 10.14 4.71 -8.97
C SER A 112 10.99 4.72 -7.68
N PRO A 113 11.83 5.74 -7.45
CA PRO A 113 12.58 5.86 -6.20
C PRO A 113 11.66 5.88 -4.96
N GLY A 114 10.46 6.44 -5.09
CA GLY A 114 9.45 6.42 -4.02
C GLY A 114 8.96 5.02 -3.65
N GLY A 115 9.08 4.04 -4.54
CA GLY A 115 8.81 2.63 -4.27
C GLY A 115 9.94 1.88 -3.57
N VAL A 116 11.13 2.47 -3.49
CA VAL A 116 12.27 1.94 -2.71
C VAL A 116 12.34 2.62 -1.34
N GLY A 117 12.15 3.94 -1.31
CA GLY A 117 12.26 4.76 -0.10
C GLY A 117 13.53 5.61 -0.07
N PHE A 118 13.54 6.62 0.80
CA PHE A 118 14.67 7.55 0.94
C PHE A 118 15.90 6.87 1.56
N ASP A 119 15.70 6.04 2.58
CA ASP A 119 16.76 5.28 3.24
C ASP A 119 16.94 3.92 2.52
N ILE A 120 17.68 3.97 1.42
CA ILE A 120 17.89 2.81 0.55
C ILE A 120 18.64 1.73 1.32
N ASN A 121 18.10 0.51 1.27
CA ASN A 121 18.64 -0.65 1.98
C ASN A 121 18.59 -0.50 3.52
N CYS A 122 17.65 0.32 4.03
CA CYS A 122 17.20 0.20 5.42
C CYS A 122 16.80 -1.27 5.68
N GLY A 123 17.42 -1.88 6.67
CA GLY A 123 17.34 -3.32 6.87
C GLY A 123 17.95 -3.76 8.18
N VAL A 124 17.87 -5.06 8.43
CA VAL A 124 18.27 -5.66 9.70
C VAL A 124 19.30 -6.76 9.45
N ARG A 125 20.34 -6.80 10.29
CA ARG A 125 21.28 -7.92 10.37
C ARG A 125 21.15 -8.57 11.75
N LEU A 126 20.98 -9.88 11.78
CA LEU A 126 20.97 -10.66 13.01
C LEU A 126 22.32 -11.36 13.21
N LEU A 127 22.95 -11.15 14.37
CA LEU A 127 24.15 -11.87 14.80
C LEU A 127 23.77 -12.82 15.92
N ARG A 128 24.12 -14.10 15.77
CA ARG A 128 23.95 -15.10 16.83
C ARG A 128 25.23 -15.23 17.65
N THR A 129 25.07 -15.45 18.94
CA THR A 129 26.16 -15.85 19.85
C THR A 129 25.97 -17.31 20.24
N ASN A 130 26.92 -17.82 21.03
CA ASN A 130 26.77 -19.06 21.79
C ASN A 130 26.41 -18.78 23.26
N LEU A 131 25.99 -17.56 23.58
CA LEU A 131 25.66 -17.12 24.94
C LEU A 131 24.15 -17.27 25.17
N ASP A 132 23.77 -17.63 26.39
CA ASP A 132 22.39 -17.62 26.86
C ASP A 132 22.03 -16.26 27.49
N GLU A 133 20.75 -16.02 27.79
CA GLU A 133 20.28 -14.79 28.45
C GLU A 133 21.00 -14.55 29.79
N SER A 134 21.36 -15.61 30.52
CA SER A 134 22.06 -15.50 31.80
C SER A 134 23.52 -15.06 31.71
N ASP A 135 24.12 -15.09 30.51
CA ASP A 135 25.51 -14.68 30.31
C ASP A 135 25.66 -13.17 30.03
N VAL A 136 24.54 -12.41 29.91
CA VAL A 136 24.48 -11.01 29.43
C VAL A 136 23.88 -10.05 30.46
#